data_AF-A0A2N1MYW9-F1
#
_entry.id   AF-A0A2N1MYW9-F1
#
_cell.length_a   1.000
_cell.length_b   1.000
_cell.length_c   1.000
_cell.angle_alpha   90.00
_cell.angle_beta   90.00
_cell.angle_gamma   90.00
#
_symmetry.space_group_name_H-M   'P 1'
#
loop_
_entity.id
_entity.type
_entity.pdbx_description
1 polymer ?
#
loop_
_entity_poly.entity_id
_entity_poly.type
_entity_poly.pdbx_seq_one_letter_code
_entity_poly.pdbx_strand_id
1 'polypeptide(L)'
;MFSRNPLDGNKVRDHCHITGRYRDAAHKGCNLDLSIKPREMHIPVIFHNLSGYDGHIIMQGIGAMECEDDIDPIPYNMEKYMAFKLGSLRFIDSLQFMKSSLDKLASNLGAEKCRAQEC
;
A
#
# COMPACT_ATOMS: atom_id res chain seq x y z
N MET A 1 -5.48 6.92 22.40
CA MET A 1 -4.45 7.99 22.32
C MET A 1 -4.61 8.96 21.13
N PHE A 2 -5.74 9.07 20.41
CA PHE A 2 -5.83 9.94 19.21
C PHE A 2 -7.03 10.87 19.13
N SER A 3 -7.51 11.37 20.27
CA SER A 3 -8.40 12.53 20.26
C SER A 3 -7.93 13.53 21.31
N ARG A 4 -7.51 14.71 20.85
CA ARG A 4 -7.22 15.85 21.75
C ARG A 4 -8.49 16.42 22.41
N ASN A 5 -9.66 15.98 21.94
CA ASN A 5 -10.96 16.42 22.41
C ASN A 5 -11.56 15.42 23.43
N PRO A 6 -12.31 15.92 24.43
CA PRO A 6 -13.04 15.07 25.40
C PRO A 6 -14.01 14.10 24.71
N LEU A 7 -14.22 12.92 25.33
CA LEU A 7 -15.13 11.87 24.85
C LEU A 7 -16.61 12.15 25.19
N ASP A 8 -17.01 13.42 25.28
CA ASP A 8 -18.32 13.83 25.80
C ASP A 8 -19.47 13.28 24.95
N GLY A 9 -20.29 12.40 25.56
CA GLY A 9 -21.55 11.87 25.02
C GLY A 9 -21.47 10.85 23.89
N ASN A 10 -20.35 10.74 23.16
CA ASN A 10 -20.22 9.88 21.96
C ASN A 10 -19.13 8.81 22.08
N LYS A 11 -18.83 8.39 23.31
CA LYS A 11 -17.85 7.34 23.63
C LYS A 11 -18.37 5.96 23.20
N VAL A 12 -17.61 5.27 22.39
CA VAL A 12 -17.84 3.87 21.97
C VAL A 12 -16.65 2.99 22.35
N ARG A 13 -16.86 1.67 22.37
CA ARG A 13 -15.78 0.69 22.55
C ARG A 13 -15.02 0.52 21.23
N ASP A 14 -13.77 0.96 21.20
CA ASP A 14 -12.87 0.71 20.07
C ASP A 14 -12.37 -0.73 20.13
N HIS A 15 -12.40 -1.38 18.98
CA HIS A 15 -11.90 -2.73 18.79
C HIS A 15 -11.10 -2.80 17.50
N CYS A 16 -10.12 -3.69 17.48
CA CYS A 16 -9.40 -4.01 16.28
C CYS A 16 -10.37 -4.63 15.25
N HIS A 17 -10.60 -3.95 14.13
CA HIS A 17 -11.47 -4.46 13.06
C HIS A 17 -10.90 -5.71 12.35
N ILE A 18 -9.62 -6.03 12.56
CA ILE A 18 -8.98 -7.27 12.07
C ILE A 18 -9.14 -8.41 13.09
N THR A 19 -8.85 -8.16 14.37
CA THR A 19 -8.73 -9.24 15.39
C THR A 19 -9.91 -9.30 16.37
N GLY A 20 -10.83 -8.34 16.33
CA GLY A 20 -11.95 -8.19 17.26
C GLY A 20 -11.55 -7.74 18.68
N ARG A 21 -10.26 -7.67 19.01
CA ARG A 21 -9.79 -7.34 20.37
C ARG A 21 -10.08 -5.89 20.72
N TYR A 22 -10.59 -5.67 21.93
CA TYR A 22 -10.74 -4.33 22.50
C TYR A 22 -9.39 -3.61 22.58
N ARG A 23 -9.39 -2.31 22.27
CA ARG A 23 -8.18 -1.47 22.30
C ARG A 23 -8.31 -0.37 23.35
N ASP A 24 -9.35 0.45 23.23
CA ASP A 24 -9.61 1.58 24.13
C ASP A 24 -11.05 2.11 23.94
N ALA A 25 -11.39 3.20 24.60
CA ALA A 25 -12.55 4.00 24.26
C ALA A 25 -12.20 5.05 23.19
N ALA A 26 -13.10 5.21 22.22
CA ALA A 26 -12.96 6.22 21.16
C ALA A 26 -14.27 6.97 20.94
N HIS A 27 -14.22 8.10 20.22
CA HIS A 27 -15.43 8.67 19.63
C HIS A 27 -15.99 7.74 18.56
N LYS A 28 -17.31 7.74 18.38
CA LYS A 28 -17.97 6.96 17.31
C LYS A 28 -17.35 7.20 15.93
N GLY A 29 -17.08 8.46 15.57
CA GLY A 29 -16.43 8.82 14.30
C GLY A 29 -15.01 8.26 14.19
N CYS A 30 -14.15 8.55 15.17
CA CYS A 30 -12.77 8.06 15.19
C CYS A 30 -12.67 6.53 15.13
N ASN A 31 -13.58 5.80 15.80
CA ASN A 31 -13.64 4.35 15.70
C ASN A 31 -13.93 3.87 14.27
N LEU A 32 -14.87 4.53 13.57
CA LEU A 32 -15.21 4.18 12.19
C LEU A 32 -14.09 4.56 11.21
N ASP A 33 -13.43 5.70 11.39
CA ASP A 33 -12.33 6.14 10.54
C ASP A 33 -11.10 5.23 10.65
N LEU A 34 -10.88 4.64 11.83
CA LEU A 34 -9.83 3.65 12.08
C LEU A 34 -10.24 2.23 11.67
N SER A 35 -11.39 2.08 11.01
CA SER A 35 -11.88 0.79 10.53
C SER A 35 -11.09 0.32 9.31
N ILE A 36 -10.15 -0.61 9.57
CA ILE A 36 -9.45 -1.33 8.53
C ILE A 36 -10.42 -2.34 7.93
N LYS A 37 -10.72 -2.19 6.64
CA LYS A 37 -11.53 -3.13 5.85
C LYS A 37 -10.65 -3.90 4.87
N PRO A 38 -10.14 -5.09 5.24
CA PRO A 38 -9.12 -5.78 4.44
C PRO A 38 -9.54 -6.12 3.01
N ARG A 39 -10.85 -6.32 2.78
CA ARG A 39 -11.40 -6.64 1.45
C ARG A 39 -11.69 -5.43 0.57
N GLU A 40 -11.85 -4.25 1.15
CA GLU A 40 -12.12 -2.99 0.43
C GLU A 40 -10.86 -2.17 0.22
N MET A 41 -9.87 -2.30 1.12
CA MET A 41 -8.63 -1.54 1.04
C MET A 41 -7.64 -2.19 0.10
N HIS A 42 -7.07 -1.36 -0.78
CA HIS A 42 -5.97 -1.77 -1.65
C HIS A 42 -4.65 -1.22 -1.13
N ILE A 43 -3.65 -2.08 -1.02
CA ILE A 43 -2.30 -1.69 -0.63
C ILE A 43 -1.48 -1.49 -1.92
N PRO A 44 -1.06 -0.25 -2.24
CA PRO A 44 -0.24 -0.01 -3.41
C PRO A 44 1.18 -0.57 -3.18
N VAL A 45 1.64 -1.39 -4.12
CA VAL A 45 3.02 -1.88 -4.21
C VAL A 45 3.67 -1.18 -5.40
N ILE A 46 4.48 -0.17 -5.13
CA ILE A 46 5.01 0.71 -6.16
C ILE A 46 6.42 0.28 -6.53
N PHE A 47 6.60 -0.08 -7.78
CA PHE A 47 7.91 -0.33 -8.39
C PHE A 47 8.23 0.80 -9.38
N HIS A 48 9.50 1.00 -9.66
CA HIS A 48 9.92 1.94 -10.70
C HIS A 48 10.50 1.16 -11.87
N ASN A 49 9.82 1.21 -13.03
CA ASN A 49 10.07 0.35 -14.19
C ASN A 49 9.66 -1.12 -13.97
N LEU A 50 8.54 -1.35 -13.29
CA LEU A 50 7.99 -2.70 -13.03
C LEU A 50 7.88 -3.52 -14.33
N SER A 51 7.25 -2.93 -15.34
CA SER A 51 6.96 -3.57 -16.61
C SER A 51 8.23 -3.89 -17.43
N GLY A 52 9.34 -3.23 -17.13
CA GLY A 52 10.62 -3.40 -17.82
C GLY A 52 11.63 -4.28 -17.08
N TYR A 53 11.40 -4.59 -15.80
CA TYR A 53 12.34 -5.37 -14.99
C TYR A 53 11.61 -6.43 -14.15
N ASP A 54 11.13 -6.11 -12.95
CA ASP A 54 10.65 -7.14 -12.00
C ASP A 54 9.34 -7.84 -12.39
N GLY A 55 8.52 -7.23 -13.27
CA GLY A 55 7.16 -7.68 -13.55
C GLY A 55 7.07 -9.12 -14.05
N HIS A 56 7.99 -9.54 -14.94
CA HIS A 56 7.99 -10.90 -15.47
C HIS A 56 8.39 -11.95 -14.42
N ILE A 57 9.36 -11.63 -13.55
CA ILE A 57 9.80 -12.48 -12.43
C ILE A 57 8.65 -12.66 -11.44
N ILE A 58 7.98 -11.55 -11.08
CA ILE A 58 6.84 -11.58 -10.16
C ILE A 58 5.71 -12.42 -10.77
N MET A 59 5.38 -12.23 -12.05
CA MET A 59 4.30 -12.98 -12.71
C MET A 59 4.61 -14.49 -12.79
N GLN A 60 5.87 -14.86 -13.05
CA GLN A 60 6.32 -16.25 -12.99
C GLN A 60 6.18 -16.83 -11.58
N GLY A 61 6.56 -16.06 -10.57
CA GLY A 61 6.39 -16.42 -9.16
C GLY A 61 4.92 -16.65 -8.81
N ILE A 62 4.02 -15.75 -9.23
CA ILE A 62 2.58 -15.88 -9.01
C ILE A 62 2.04 -17.13 -9.71
N GLY A 63 2.41 -17.35 -10.98
CA GLY A 63 1.96 -18.53 -11.73
C GLY A 63 2.44 -19.87 -11.16
N ALA A 64 3.53 -19.86 -10.39
CA ALA A 64 4.05 -21.05 -9.70
C ALA A 64 3.46 -21.26 -8.30
N MET A 65 2.78 -20.26 -7.73
CA MET A 65 2.16 -20.34 -6.41
C MET A 65 0.72 -20.89 -6.51
N GLU A 66 0.32 -21.71 -5.55
CA GLU A 66 -1.10 -22.01 -5.32
C GLU A 66 -1.74 -20.79 -4.64
N CYS A 67 -2.22 -19.86 -5.46
CA CYS A 67 -2.89 -18.63 -5.05
C CYS A 67 -4.38 -18.72 -5.34
N GLU A 68 -5.23 -18.50 -4.33
CA GLU A 68 -6.69 -18.43 -4.52
C GLU A 68 -7.14 -17.10 -5.15
N ASP A 69 -6.33 -16.03 -5.01
CA ASP A 69 -6.65 -14.72 -5.57
C ASP A 69 -6.37 -14.68 -7.08
N ASP A 70 -7.37 -14.25 -7.85
CA ASP A 70 -7.21 -13.97 -9.28
C ASP A 70 -6.34 -12.73 -9.52
N ILE A 71 -5.58 -12.78 -10.61
CA ILE A 71 -4.83 -11.64 -11.12
C ILE A 71 -5.75 -10.78 -11.99
N ASP A 72 -5.81 -9.49 -11.69
CA ASP A 72 -6.52 -8.50 -12.50
C ASP A 72 -5.52 -7.48 -13.11
N PRO A 73 -5.07 -7.71 -14.36
CA PRO A 73 -4.02 -6.90 -14.99
C PRO A 73 -4.57 -5.70 -15.77
N ILE A 74 -3.81 -4.61 -15.78
CA ILE A 74 -3.95 -3.48 -16.71
C ILE A 74 -2.82 -3.57 -17.73
N PRO A 75 -3.05 -4.23 -18.89
CA PRO A 75 -2.03 -4.42 -19.90
C PRO A 75 -1.72 -3.12 -20.65
N TYR A 76 -0.44 -2.92 -20.98
CA TYR A 76 -0.02 -1.96 -22.01
C TYR A 76 0.02 -2.64 -23.38
N ASN A 77 0.57 -3.85 -23.42
CA ASN A 77 0.60 -4.73 -24.58
C ASN A 77 0.58 -6.19 -24.08
N MET A 78 0.79 -7.16 -24.99
CA MET A 78 0.72 -8.59 -24.63
C MET A 78 1.83 -9.08 -23.67
N GLU A 79 2.91 -8.32 -23.53
CA GLU A 79 4.07 -8.70 -22.70
C GLU A 79 4.22 -7.82 -21.45
N LYS A 80 3.66 -6.61 -21.47
CA LYS A 80 3.88 -5.58 -20.46
C LYS A 80 2.57 -5.18 -19.79
N TYR A 81 2.55 -5.28 -18.47
CA TYR A 81 1.47 -4.80 -17.60
C TYR A 81 1.87 -3.50 -16.91
N MET A 82 1.04 -2.46 -17.01
CA MET A 82 1.30 -1.17 -16.34
C MET A 82 1.01 -1.27 -14.84
N ALA A 83 0.02 -2.09 -14.50
CA ALA A 83 -0.38 -2.40 -13.15
C ALA A 83 -1.06 -3.77 -13.14
N PHE A 84 -1.10 -4.42 -11.99
CA PHE A 84 -1.94 -5.59 -11.79
C PHE A 84 -2.32 -5.70 -10.32
N LYS A 85 -3.45 -6.35 -10.05
CA LYS A 85 -3.94 -6.62 -8.70
C LYS A 85 -3.79 -8.10 -8.40
N LEU A 86 -3.41 -8.40 -7.15
CA LEU A 86 -3.40 -9.74 -6.56
C LEU A 86 -4.00 -9.62 -5.16
N GLY A 87 -5.24 -10.10 -4.98
CA GLY A 87 -5.97 -9.94 -3.72
C GLY A 87 -6.14 -8.46 -3.35
N SER A 88 -5.65 -8.06 -2.17
CA SER A 88 -5.65 -6.66 -1.72
C SER A 88 -4.47 -5.83 -2.25
N LEU A 89 -3.46 -6.45 -2.85
CA LEU A 89 -2.27 -5.77 -3.35
C LEU A 89 -2.52 -5.21 -4.74
N ARG A 90 -2.06 -3.98 -4.98
CA ARG A 90 -2.08 -3.33 -6.30
C ARG A 90 -0.67 -2.94 -6.71
N PHE A 91 -0.10 -3.69 -7.63
CA PHE A 91 1.22 -3.42 -8.19
C PHE A 91 1.13 -2.32 -9.23
N ILE A 92 2.00 -1.30 -9.13
CA ILE A 92 1.95 -0.10 -9.97
C ILE A 92 3.35 0.22 -10.48
N ASP A 93 3.46 0.47 -11.79
CA ASP A 93 4.68 0.99 -12.40
C ASP A 93 4.73 2.54 -12.33
N SER A 94 5.53 3.06 -11.41
CA SER A 94 5.70 4.51 -11.23
C SER A 94 6.35 5.21 -12.43
N LEU A 95 7.09 4.48 -13.28
CA LEU A 95 7.74 5.07 -14.46
C LEU A 95 6.73 5.63 -15.46
N GLN A 96 5.48 5.13 -15.45
CA GLN A 96 4.39 5.65 -16.28
C GLN A 96 3.96 7.07 -15.89
N PHE A 97 4.11 7.43 -14.61
CA PHE A 97 3.76 8.74 -14.07
C PHE A 97 4.97 9.67 -14.01
N MET A 98 6.14 9.13 -13.66
CA MET A 98 7.40 9.86 -13.49
C MET A 98 8.46 9.29 -14.42
N LYS A 99 8.45 9.74 -15.68
CA LYS A 99 9.34 9.28 -16.76
C LYS A 99 10.77 9.80 -16.62
N SER A 100 11.47 9.36 -15.59
CA SER A 100 12.86 9.73 -15.29
C SER A 100 13.52 8.59 -14.53
N SER A 101 14.85 8.52 -14.53
CA SER A 101 15.57 7.57 -13.66
C SER A 101 15.28 7.85 -12.19
N LEU A 102 15.34 6.80 -11.37
CA LEU A 102 15.28 6.92 -9.91
C LEU A 102 16.32 7.90 -9.37
N ASP A 103 17.55 7.87 -9.90
CA ASP A 103 18.62 8.78 -9.50
C ASP A 103 18.23 10.26 -9.64
N LYS A 104 17.68 10.63 -10.80
CA LYS A 104 17.20 12.00 -11.03
C LYS A 104 15.96 12.34 -10.21
N LEU A 105 15.07 11.38 -9.94
CA LEU A 105 13.93 11.61 -9.05
C LEU A 105 14.39 11.81 -7.60
N ALA A 106 15.36 11.02 -7.14
CA ALA A 106 15.95 11.13 -5.82
C ALA A 106 16.72 12.45 -5.65
N SER A 107 17.44 12.91 -6.67
CA SER A 107 18.15 14.20 -6.61
C SER A 107 17.20 15.41 -6.49
N ASN A 108 15.95 15.28 -6.94
CA ASN A 108 14.94 16.32 -6.81
C ASN A 108 14.31 16.38 -5.40
N LEU A 109 14.44 15.31 -4.61
CA LEU A 109 14.04 15.33 -3.21
C LEU A 109 15.09 16.15 -2.46
N GLY A 110 14.72 17.34 -2.00
CA GLY A 110 15.62 18.22 -1.25
C GLY A 110 16.33 17.43 -0.15
N ALA A 111 17.65 17.31 -0.26
CA ALA A 111 18.43 16.46 0.61
C ALA A 111 18.59 17.11 1.99
N GLU A 112 17.69 16.81 2.92
CA GLU A 112 18.14 16.64 4.30
C GLU A 112 19.02 15.40 4.29
N LYS A 113 20.35 15.57 4.33
CA LYS A 113 21.29 14.45 4.39
C LYS A 113 20.96 13.65 5.66
N CYS A 114 20.37 12.46 5.52
CA CYS A 114 20.38 11.46 6.58
C CYS A 114 21.84 11.23 6.93
N ARG A 115 22.30 11.79 8.06
CA ARG A 115 23.60 11.48 8.62
C ARG A 115 23.54 10.00 8.96
N ALA A 116 24.17 9.17 8.14
CA ALA A 116 24.53 7.82 8.58
C ALA A 116 25.38 8.02 9.83
N GLN A 117 24.79 7.75 10.98
CA GLN A 117 25.55 7.68 12.21
C GLN A 117 26.47 6.47 12.03
N GLU A 118 27.77 6.75 11.96
CA GLU A 118 28.81 5.72 11.87
C GLU A 118 28.58 4.71 13.00
N CYS A 119 28.39 3.44 12.61
CA CYS A 119 28.39 2.31 13.51
C CYS A 119 29.81 1.98 13.95
#